data_AF-A0A976E4W2-F1
#
_entry.id   AF-A0A976E4W2-F1
#
_cell.length_a   1.000
_cell.length_b   1.000
_cell.length_c   1.000
_cell.angle_alpha   90.00
_cell.angle_beta   90.00
_cell.angle_gamma   90.00
#
_symmetry.space_group_name_H-M   'P 1'
#
loop_
_entity.id
_entity.type
_entity.pdbx_description
1 polymer ?
#
loop_
_entity_poly.entity_id
_entity_poly.type
_entity_poly.pdbx_seq_one_letter_code
_entity_poly.pdbx_strand_id
1 'polypeptide(L)'
;MDILGRILLAALFAAGAVQKALAPGAAQALLAGLALPGWLVWPALVVNAGLAVGLIWPPSVRWAALIAAAYCGATSVFHFQPEDGWQMSIFVKNWAIAGGLLTLAAARKV
;
A
#
# COMPACT_ATOMS: atom_id res chain seq x y z
N MET A 1 2.49 17.87 -13.21
CA MET A 1 2.14 17.51 -11.82
C MET A 1 1.79 16.04 -11.63
N ASP A 2 1.19 15.37 -12.62
CA ASP A 2 0.84 13.93 -12.56
C ASP A 2 2.00 13.00 -12.14
N ILE A 3 3.15 13.08 -12.83
CA ILE A 3 4.29 12.21 -12.54
C ILE A 3 4.84 12.40 -11.12
N LEU A 4 4.82 13.63 -10.59
CA LEU A 4 5.28 13.90 -9.22
C LEU A 4 4.36 13.22 -8.19
N GLY A 5 3.03 13.30 -8.38
CA GLY A 5 2.08 12.59 -7.52
C GLY A 5 2.29 11.07 -7.57
N ARG A 6 2.54 10.53 -8.76
CA ARG A 6 2.84 9.09 -8.95
C ARG A 6 4.15 8.67 -8.31
N ILE A 7 5.18 9.51 -8.34
CA ILE A 7 6.46 9.28 -7.63
C ILE A 7 6.23 9.19 -6.13
N LEU A 8 5.45 10.12 -5.54
CA LEU A 8 5.14 10.08 -4.11
C LEU A 8 4.35 8.83 -3.72
N LEU A 9 3.35 8.45 -4.52
CA LEU A 9 2.58 7.22 -4.31
C LEU A 9 3.47 5.98 -4.48
N ALA A 10 4.32 5.92 -5.51
CA ALA A 10 5.25 4.82 -5.73
C ALA A 10 6.29 4.69 -4.61
N ALA A 11 6.78 5.82 -4.07
CA ALA A 11 7.75 5.83 -2.98
C ALA A 11 7.19 5.18 -1.71
N LEU A 12 5.90 5.34 -1.42
CA LEU A 12 5.23 4.64 -0.31
C LEU A 12 5.34 3.11 -0.46
N PHE A 13 5.01 2.58 -1.64
CA PHE A 13 5.09 1.14 -1.90
C PHE A 13 6.54 0.64 -1.97
N ALA A 14 7.46 1.43 -2.54
CA ALA A 14 8.88 1.10 -2.58
C ALA A 14 9.46 0.98 -1.16
N ALA A 15 9.20 1.96 -0.29
CA ALA A 15 9.60 1.91 1.11
C ALA A 15 8.99 0.71 1.83
N GLY A 16 7.70 0.43 1.57
CA GLY A 16 7.00 -0.74 2.10
C GLY A 16 7.59 -2.08 1.66
N ALA A 17 8.14 -2.18 0.44
CA ALA A 17 8.85 -3.37 -0.04
C ALA A 17 10.23 -3.50 0.60
N VAL A 18 11.00 -2.42 0.64
CA VAL A 18 12.34 -2.37 1.26
C VAL A 18 12.27 -2.74 2.74
N GLN A 19 11.30 -2.20 3.48
CA GLN A 19 11.10 -2.55 4.88
C GLN A 19 10.83 -4.04 5.08
N LYS A 20 9.99 -4.66 4.23
CA LYS A 20 9.71 -6.10 4.29
C LYS A 20 10.93 -6.95 3.96
N ALA A 21 11.81 -6.48 3.06
CA ALA A 21 13.03 -7.17 2.68
C ALA A 21 14.08 -7.14 3.80
N LEU A 22 14.29 -5.97 4.42
CA LEU A 22 15.37 -5.73 5.38
C LEU A 22 14.97 -6.07 6.83
N ALA A 23 13.69 -5.86 7.18
CA ALA A 23 13.19 -5.99 8.55
C ALA A 23 11.75 -6.55 8.57
N PRO A 24 11.53 -7.81 8.15
CA PRO A 24 10.19 -8.39 8.04
C PRO A 24 9.46 -8.54 9.38
N GLY A 25 10.19 -8.55 10.51
CA GLY A 25 9.65 -8.84 11.84
C GLY A 25 8.46 -7.95 12.24
N ALA A 26 8.48 -6.67 11.91
CA ALA A 26 7.37 -5.76 12.19
C ALA A 26 6.09 -6.15 11.42
N ALA A 27 6.22 -6.50 10.14
CA ALA A 27 5.09 -6.94 9.33
C ALA A 27 4.59 -8.34 9.76
N GLN A 28 5.50 -9.23 10.15
CA GLN A 28 5.15 -10.55 10.70
C GLN A 28 4.39 -10.43 12.04
N ALA A 29 4.75 -9.47 12.90
CA ALA A 29 4.03 -9.18 14.13
C ALA A 29 2.60 -8.68 13.86
N LEU A 30 2.40 -7.82 12.85
CA LEU A 30 1.06 -7.39 12.42
C LEU A 30 0.22 -8.58 11.92
N LEU A 31 0.82 -9.48 11.14
CA LEU A 31 0.14 -10.71 10.68
C LEU A 31 -0.25 -11.61 11.84
N ALA A 32 0.67 -11.83 12.79
CA ALA A 32 0.41 -12.63 13.99
C ALA A 32 -0.75 -12.06 14.83
N GLY A 33 -0.88 -10.73 14.91
CA GLY A 33 -1.98 -10.05 15.60
C GLY A 33 -3.37 -10.37 15.04
N LEU A 34 -3.47 -10.81 13.79
CA LEU A 34 -4.71 -11.29 13.16
C LEU A 34 -4.74 -12.82 12.96
N ALA A 35 -3.86 -13.56 13.63
CA ALA A 35 -3.69 -15.00 13.45
C ALA A 35 -3.41 -15.43 12.00
N LEU A 36 -2.78 -14.55 11.20
CA LEU A 36 -2.40 -14.82 9.82
C LEU A 36 -1.01 -15.43 9.72
N PRO A 37 -0.73 -16.28 8.71
CA PRO A 37 0.59 -16.86 8.52
C PRO A 37 1.66 -15.81 8.23
N GLY A 38 2.77 -15.82 8.99
CA GLY A 38 3.86 -14.85 8.85
C GLY A 38 4.56 -14.87 7.48
N TRP A 39 4.47 -15.96 6.72
CA TRP A 39 5.03 -16.04 5.36
C TRP A 39 4.34 -15.11 4.36
N LEU A 40 3.13 -14.60 4.67
CA LEU A 40 2.41 -13.62 3.85
C LEU A 40 3.16 -12.29 3.69
N VAL A 41 4.23 -12.04 4.47
CA VAL A 41 5.11 -10.89 4.28
C VAL A 41 5.79 -10.90 2.91
N TRP A 42 6.11 -12.07 2.35
CA TRP A 42 6.80 -12.22 1.08
C TRP A 42 5.92 -11.91 -0.14
N PRO A 43 4.70 -12.45 -0.28
CA PRO A 43 3.80 -11.99 -1.34
C PRO A 43 3.44 -10.51 -1.17
N ALA A 44 3.29 -10.00 0.07
CA ALA A 44 3.08 -8.58 0.29
C ALA A 44 4.27 -7.74 -0.20
N LEU A 45 5.52 -8.18 0.00
CA LEU A 45 6.72 -7.54 -0.55
C LEU A 45 6.64 -7.47 -2.07
N VAL A 46 6.37 -8.60 -2.75
CA VAL A 46 6.27 -8.66 -4.21
C VAL A 46 5.20 -7.70 -4.73
N VAL A 47 4.03 -7.65 -4.07
CA VAL A 47 2.96 -6.71 -4.41
C VAL A 47 3.44 -5.27 -4.26
N ASN A 48 4.08 -4.91 -3.14
CA ASN A 48 4.57 -3.54 -2.93
C ASN A 48 5.62 -3.15 -3.98
N ALA A 49 6.56 -4.04 -4.32
CA ALA A 49 7.56 -3.79 -5.35
C ALA A 49 6.90 -3.61 -6.73
N GLY A 50 5.96 -4.49 -7.09
CA GLY A 50 5.20 -4.41 -8.34
C GLY A 50 4.37 -3.13 -8.45
N LEU A 51 3.74 -2.70 -7.35
CA LEU A 51 2.97 -1.45 -7.30
C LEU A 51 3.87 -0.21 -7.45
N ALA A 52 5.05 -0.19 -6.83
CA ALA A 52 6.00 0.89 -6.99
C ALA A 52 6.41 1.07 -8.45
N VAL A 53 6.72 -0.02 -9.15
CA VAL A 53 7.05 0.01 -10.59
C VAL A 53 5.83 0.36 -11.43
N GLY A 54 4.69 -0.27 -11.18
CA GLY A 54 3.47 -0.11 -11.96
C GLY A 54 2.88 1.30 -11.89
N LEU A 55 3.04 1.98 -10.75
CA LEU A 55 2.63 3.38 -10.62
C LEU A 55 3.54 4.33 -11.42
N ILE A 56 4.75 3.93 -11.83
CA ILE A 56 5.66 4.74 -12.66
C ILE A 56 5.61 4.35 -14.14
N TRP A 57 5.38 3.09 -14.45
CA TRP A 57 5.28 2.59 -15.82
C TRP A 57 3.94 2.96 -16.48
N PRO A 58 3.89 3.88 -17.46
CA PRO A 58 2.63 4.44 -17.97
C PRO A 58 1.57 3.42 -18.43
N PRO A 59 1.93 2.32 -19.13
CA PRO A 59 0.97 1.30 -19.55
C PRO A 59 0.23 0.56 -18.42
N SER A 60 0.73 0.59 -17.18
CA SER A 60 0.14 -0.17 -16.07
C SER A 60 -0.47 0.69 -14.97
N VAL A 61 -0.42 2.03 -15.09
CA VAL A 61 -0.82 2.96 -14.02
C VAL A 61 -2.26 2.75 -13.56
N ARG A 62 -3.20 2.57 -14.48
CA ARG A 62 -4.61 2.37 -14.15
C ARG A 62 -4.78 1.15 -13.24
N TRP A 63 -4.23 0.02 -13.65
CA TRP A 63 -4.33 -1.24 -12.92
C TRP A 63 -3.52 -1.21 -11.62
N ALA A 64 -2.31 -0.67 -11.65
CA ALA A 64 -1.49 -0.47 -10.46
C ALA A 64 -2.23 0.40 -9.43
N ALA A 65 -2.89 1.47 -9.85
CA ALA A 65 -3.65 2.33 -8.95
C ALA A 65 -4.86 1.62 -8.34
N LEU A 66 -5.60 0.81 -9.10
CA LEU A 66 -6.71 0.00 -8.57
C LEU A 66 -6.24 -1.04 -7.55
N ILE A 67 -5.18 -1.78 -7.87
CA ILE A 67 -4.61 -2.79 -6.97
C ILE A 67 -4.05 -2.13 -5.72
N ALA A 68 -3.36 -1.00 -5.88
CA ALA A 68 -2.83 -0.20 -4.77
C ALA A 68 -3.94 0.32 -3.86
N ALA A 69 -5.06 0.80 -4.42
CA ALA A 69 -6.20 1.26 -3.64
C ALA A 69 -6.79 0.12 -2.80
N ALA A 70 -7.01 -1.04 -3.42
CA ALA A 70 -7.47 -2.24 -2.73
C ALA A 70 -6.47 -2.68 -1.64
N TYR A 71 -5.17 -2.65 -1.93
CA TYR A 71 -4.12 -2.98 -0.97
C TYR A 71 -4.11 -2.03 0.24
N CYS A 72 -4.23 -0.71 0.03
CA CYS A 72 -4.31 0.27 1.10
C CYS A 72 -5.58 0.07 1.95
N GLY A 73 -6.73 -0.15 1.32
CA GLY A 73 -7.97 -0.46 2.01
C GLY A 73 -7.87 -1.74 2.83
N ALA A 74 -7.37 -2.83 2.25
CA ALA A 74 -7.20 -4.11 2.92
C ALA A 74 -6.22 -4.03 4.09
N THR A 75 -5.07 -3.38 3.92
CA THR A 75 -4.05 -3.27 4.98
C THR A 75 -4.40 -2.26 6.06
N SER A 76 -5.43 -1.42 5.87
CA SER A 76 -5.95 -0.55 6.93
C SER A 76 -6.41 -1.33 8.16
N VAL A 77 -6.90 -2.57 7.99
CA VAL A 77 -7.39 -3.42 9.10
C VAL A 77 -6.33 -3.65 10.19
N PHE A 78 -5.04 -3.71 9.84
CA PHE A 78 -3.94 -3.87 10.81
C PHE A 78 -3.78 -2.65 11.74
N HIS A 79 -4.38 -1.53 11.39
CA HIS A 79 -4.32 -0.25 12.11
C HIS A 79 -5.67 0.18 12.70
N PHE A 80 -6.70 -0.68 12.62
CA PHE A 80 -8.00 -0.38 13.21
C PHE A 80 -7.99 -0.64 14.72
N GLN A 81 -7.54 0.36 15.49
CA GLN A 81 -7.48 0.32 16.96
C GLN A 81 -8.06 1.64 17.51
N PRO A 82 -9.38 1.73 17.74
CA PRO A 82 -10.05 3.00 18.08
C PRO A 82 -9.52 3.72 19.32
N GLU A 83 -8.97 2.97 20.27
CA GLU A 83 -8.39 3.50 21.53
C GLU A 83 -6.96 4.07 21.33
N ASP A 84 -6.31 3.83 20.19
CA ASP A 84 -4.99 4.34 19.85
C ASP A 84 -5.09 5.37 18.71
N GLY A 85 -4.97 6.65 19.07
CA GLY A 85 -5.06 7.76 18.12
C GLY A 85 -3.99 7.73 17.03
N TRP A 86 -2.80 7.18 17.30
CA TRP A 86 -1.76 7.03 16.28
C TRP A 86 -2.15 5.98 15.25
N GLN A 87 -2.65 4.83 15.69
CA GLN A 87 -3.13 3.76 14.80
C GLN A 87 -4.29 4.23 13.94
N MET A 88 -5.27 4.90 14.55
CA MET A 88 -6.41 5.46 13.80
C MET A 88 -5.96 6.50 12.77
N SER A 89 -4.90 7.27 13.03
CA SER A 89 -4.33 8.17 12.03
C SER A 89 -3.78 7.42 10.80
N ILE A 90 -3.15 6.26 11.01
CA ILE A 90 -2.64 5.41 9.92
C ILE A 90 -3.80 4.79 9.15
N PHE A 91 -4.82 4.28 9.85
CA PHE A 91 -6.04 3.75 9.24
C PHE A 91 -6.68 4.77 8.28
N VAL A 92 -6.89 6.00 8.75
CA VAL A 92 -7.49 7.08 7.94
C VAL A 92 -6.58 7.48 6.78
N LYS A 93 -5.25 7.56 7.00
CA LYS A 93 -4.29 7.84 5.92
C LYS A 93 -4.32 6.79 4.82
N ASN A 94 -4.43 5.51 5.17
CA ASN A 94 -4.54 4.44 4.17
C ASN A 94 -5.79 4.60 3.30
N TRP A 95 -6.93 4.96 3.89
CA TRP A 95 -8.15 5.25 3.11
C TRP A 95 -8.05 6.52 2.27
N ALA A 96 -7.41 7.58 2.78
CA ALA A 96 -7.15 8.79 2.00
C ALA A 96 -6.26 8.51 0.77
N ILE A 97 -5.22 7.68 0.95
CA ILE A 97 -4.34 7.24 -0.13
C ILE A 97 -5.11 6.37 -1.13
N ALA A 98 -5.94 5.43 -0.65
CA ALA A 98 -6.82 4.64 -1.52
C ALA A 98 -7.74 5.52 -2.36
N GLY A 99 -8.34 6.57 -1.76
CA GLY A 99 -9.14 7.56 -2.48
C GLY A 99 -8.34 8.27 -3.58
N GLY A 100 -7.13 8.74 -3.29
CA GLY A 100 -6.23 9.35 -4.28
C GLY A 100 -5.83 8.39 -5.41
N LEU A 101 -5.67 7.10 -5.12
CA LEU A 101 -5.38 6.08 -6.12
C LEU A 101 -6.60 5.77 -7.01
N LEU A 102 -7.82 5.78 -6.45
CA LEU A 102 -9.06 5.62 -7.22
C LEU A 102 -9.28 6.80 -8.17
N THR A 103 -9.02 8.03 -7.75
CA THR A 103 -9.11 9.20 -8.63
C THR A 103 -8.05 9.16 -9.74
N LEU A 104 -6.81 8.72 -9.41
CA LEU A 104 -5.78 8.47 -10.41
C LEU A 104 -6.20 7.41 -11.42
N ALA A 105 -6.76 6.28 -10.97
CA ALA A 105 -7.25 5.22 -11.85
C ALA A 105 -8.37 5.75 -12.78
N ALA A 106 -9.32 6.50 -12.25
CA ALA A 106 -10.40 7.12 -13.02
C ALA A 106 -9.89 8.09 -14.10
N ALA A 107 -8.80 8.81 -13.83
CA ALA A 107 -8.16 9.72 -14.78
C ALA A 107 -7.41 9.00 -15.93
N ARG A 108 -7.16 7.68 -15.81
CA ARG A 108 -6.53 6.88 -16.86
C ARG A 108 -7.59 6.17 -17.70
N LYS A 109 -7.58 6.43 -19.01
CA LYS A 109 -8.56 5.86 -19.95
C LYS A 109 -8.21 4.45 -20.44
N VAL A 110 -6.98 3.98 -20.18
CA VAL A 110 -6.48 2.63 -20.51
C VAL A 110 -5.55 2.19 -19.38
#